data_AF-A0A7D9H4I6-F1
#
_entry.id   AF-A0A7D9H4I6-F1
#
_cell.length_a   1.000
_cell.length_b   1.000
_cell.length_c   1.000
_cell.angle_alpha   90.00
_cell.angle_beta   90.00
_cell.angle_gamma   90.00
#
_symmetry.space_group_name_H-M   'P 1'
#
loop_
_entity.id
_entity.type
_entity.pdbx_description
1 polymer ?
#
loop_
_entity_poly.entity_id
_entity_poly.type
_entity_poly.pdbx_seq_one_letter_code
_entity_poly.pdbx_strand_id
1 'polypeptide(L)'
;MKSKKINNWLTLIANFGVVIGLALLIYELRQSQNLAEMDAAVRRLDQMQIAQLEFATSEFLVPARIKALSEGVDSLSAVELQRLRSWENTVRLRMLSQYIQYLRGYLDQETADRMINTAVAMLPFWEELGYELDDRTEFERAIRRAAGR
;
A
#
# COMPACT_ATOMS: atom_id res chain seq x y z
N MET A 1 -1.41 38.85 51.88
CA MET A 1 -2.58 38.15 51.30
C MET A 1 -2.70 38.27 49.76
N LYS A 2 -2.37 39.41 49.14
CA LYS A 2 -2.47 39.61 47.67
C LYS A 2 -1.52 38.74 46.84
N SER A 3 -0.26 38.55 47.29
CA SER A 3 0.74 37.75 46.56
C SER A 3 0.37 36.25 46.42
N LYS A 4 -0.20 35.62 47.46
CA LYS A 4 -0.69 34.23 47.36
C LYS A 4 -1.83 34.06 46.35
N LYS A 5 -2.75 35.04 46.27
CA LYS A 5 -3.84 35.02 45.28
C LYS A 5 -3.32 35.17 43.85
N ILE A 6 -2.32 36.04 43.63
CA ILE A 6 -1.68 36.22 42.32
C ILE A 6 -0.93 34.94 41.89
N ASN A 7 -0.18 34.31 42.80
CA ASN A 7 0.55 33.08 42.50
C ASN A 7 -0.40 31.93 42.11
N ASN A 8 -1.50 31.75 42.85
CA ASN A 8 -2.49 30.72 42.52
C ASN A 8 -3.17 30.97 41.16
N TRP A 9 -3.39 32.24 40.80
CA TRP A 9 -3.99 32.61 39.52
C TRP A 9 -3.03 32.36 38.35
N LEU A 10 -1.74 32.65 38.54
CA LEU A 10 -0.68 32.32 37.58
C LEU A 10 -0.54 30.81 37.37
N THR A 11 -0.53 30.01 38.45
CA THR A 11 -0.50 28.55 38.34
C THR A 11 -1.74 28.00 37.65
N LEU A 12 -2.92 28.56 37.90
CA LEU A 12 -4.16 28.15 37.24
C LEU A 12 -4.10 28.41 35.73
N ILE A 13 -3.63 29.59 35.31
CA ILE A 13 -3.45 29.92 33.88
C ILE A 13 -2.40 29.04 33.24
N ALA A 14 -1.28 28.78 33.91
CA ALA A 14 -0.24 27.89 33.40
C ALA A 14 -0.79 26.48 33.16
N ASN A 15 -1.51 25.92 34.13
CA ASN A 15 -2.13 24.60 34.00
C ASN A 15 -3.19 24.59 32.89
N PHE A 16 -4.00 25.64 32.78
CA PHE A 16 -5.02 25.76 31.73
C PHE A 16 -4.38 25.87 30.34
N GLY A 17 -3.28 26.63 30.21
CA GLY A 17 -2.50 26.74 28.99
C GLY A 17 -1.88 25.40 28.58
N VAL A 18 -1.36 24.62 29.53
CA VAL A 18 -0.86 23.26 29.26
C VAL A 18 -1.98 22.33 28.78
N VAL A 19 -3.15 22.36 29.42
CA VAL A 19 -4.30 21.53 29.02
C VAL A 19 -4.80 21.91 27.63
N ILE A 20 -4.91 23.20 27.33
CA ILE A 20 -5.27 23.67 25.98
C ILE A 20 -4.21 23.25 24.97
N GLY A 21 -2.92 23.43 25.28
CA GLY A 21 -1.82 23.03 24.42
C GLY A 21 -1.86 21.53 24.09
N LEU A 22 -2.11 20.68 25.09
CA LEU A 22 -2.29 19.24 24.90
C LEU A 22 -3.52 18.92 24.03
N ALA A 23 -4.64 19.60 24.26
CA ALA A 23 -5.86 19.39 23.48
C ALA A 23 -5.66 19.78 22.00
N LEU A 24 -4.98 20.91 21.74
CA LEU A 24 -4.60 21.33 20.40
C LEU A 24 -3.64 20.35 19.74
N LEU A 25 -2.62 19.87 20.47
CA LEU A 25 -1.66 18.89 19.95
C LEU A 25 -2.35 17.57 19.57
N ILE A 26 -3.30 17.09 20.39
CA ILE A 26 -4.11 15.90 20.06
C ILE A 26 -4.94 16.14 18.79
N TYR A 27 -5.54 17.32 18.66
CA TYR A 27 -6.32 17.67 17.48
C TYR A 27 -5.46 17.75 16.21
N GLU A 28 -4.31 18.43 16.29
CA GLU A 28 -3.34 18.55 15.20
C GLU A 28 -2.79 17.19 14.78
N LEU A 29 -2.49 16.30 15.73
CA LEU A 29 -2.06 14.93 15.43
C LEU A 29 -3.13 14.16 14.64
N ARG A 30 -4.39 14.24 15.07
CA ARG A 30 -5.51 13.60 14.34
C ARG A 30 -5.69 14.18 12.94
N GLN A 31 -5.62 15.50 12.81
CA GLN A 31 -5.73 16.17 11.52
C GLN A 31 -4.57 15.80 10.59
N SER A 32 -3.34 15.76 11.11
CA SER A 32 -2.14 15.38 10.37
C SER A 32 -2.23 13.92 9.90
N GLN A 33 -2.74 13.02 10.75
CA GLN A 33 -2.97 11.63 10.39
C GLN A 33 -4.02 11.50 9.26
N ASN A 34 -5.15 12.18 9.39
CA ASN A 34 -6.20 12.17 8.36
C ASN A 34 -5.68 12.71 7.01
N LEU A 35 -4.87 13.78 7.03
CA LEU A 35 -4.26 14.32 5.82
C LEU A 35 -3.27 13.33 5.19
N ALA A 36 -2.45 12.66 6.01
CA ALA A 36 -1.51 11.65 5.53
C ALA A 36 -2.23 10.45 4.90
N GLU A 37 -3.36 10.01 5.47
CA GLU A 37 -4.22 8.97 4.92
C GLU A 37 -4.81 9.38 3.56
N MET A 38 -5.35 10.60 3.46
CA MET A 38 -5.90 11.13 2.21
C MET A 38 -4.81 11.27 1.13
N ASP A 39 -3.66 11.81 1.47
CA ASP A 39 -2.54 11.96 0.53
C ASP A 39 -2.02 10.61 0.04
N ALA A 40 -1.92 9.61 0.93
CA ALA A 40 -1.54 8.25 0.57
C ALA A 40 -2.57 7.63 -0.39
N ALA A 41 -3.87 7.82 -0.13
CA ALA A 41 -4.93 7.33 -0.98
C ALA A 41 -4.91 7.98 -2.39
N VAL A 42 -4.73 9.31 -2.47
CA VAL A 42 -4.62 10.03 -3.74
C VAL A 42 -3.38 9.60 -4.53
N ARG A 43 -2.21 9.55 -3.90
CA ARG A 43 -0.97 9.09 -4.54
C ARG A 43 -1.09 7.66 -5.06
N ARG A 44 -1.77 6.78 -4.31
CA ARG A 44 -2.03 5.42 -4.75
C ARG A 44 -2.91 5.38 -6.00
N LEU A 45 -4.01 6.14 -6.01
CA LEU A 45 -4.90 6.20 -7.18
C LEU A 45 -4.18 6.73 -8.42
N ASP A 46 -3.34 7.75 -8.25
CA ASP A 46 -2.52 8.30 -9.32
C ASP A 46 -1.52 7.26 -9.87
N GLN A 47 -0.79 6.57 -8.98
CA GLN A 47 0.11 5.47 -9.37
C GLN A 47 -0.60 4.33 -10.08
N MET A 48 -1.83 3.98 -9.65
CA MET A 48 -2.64 2.98 -10.31
C MET A 48 -3.11 3.44 -11.69
N GLN A 49 -3.51 4.70 -11.82
CA GLN A 49 -3.93 5.28 -13.10
C GLN A 49 -2.78 5.32 -14.10
N ILE A 50 -1.58 5.76 -13.68
CA ILE A 50 -0.38 5.78 -14.53
C ILE A 50 -0.04 4.36 -14.99
N ALA A 51 0.02 3.40 -14.08
CA ALA A 51 0.30 2.01 -14.44
C ALA A 51 -0.76 1.43 -15.40
N GLN A 52 -2.04 1.74 -15.17
CA GLN A 52 -3.10 1.27 -16.05
C GLN A 52 -3.00 1.91 -17.45
N LEU A 53 -2.64 3.19 -17.51
CA LEU A 53 -2.43 3.89 -18.77
C LEU A 53 -1.24 3.31 -19.53
N GLU A 54 -0.09 3.13 -18.87
CA GLU A 54 1.10 2.51 -19.46
C GLU A 54 0.81 1.11 -19.99
N PHE A 55 0.05 0.30 -19.24
CA PHE A 55 -0.37 -1.01 -19.70
C PHE A 55 -1.28 -0.92 -20.93
N ALA A 56 -2.28 -0.03 -20.89
CA ALA A 56 -3.26 0.11 -21.97
C ALA A 56 -2.67 0.71 -23.26
N THR A 57 -1.66 1.57 -23.17
CA THR A 57 -1.03 2.21 -24.32
C THR A 57 0.21 1.46 -24.82
N SER A 58 0.68 0.46 -24.08
CA SER A 58 1.84 -0.33 -24.50
C SER A 58 1.51 -1.23 -25.69
N GLU A 59 2.26 -1.03 -26.77
CA GLU A 59 2.22 -1.91 -27.95
C GLU A 59 2.76 -3.32 -27.66
N PHE A 60 3.41 -3.55 -26.52
CA PHE A 60 4.09 -4.81 -26.19
C PHE A 60 3.44 -5.57 -25.04
N LEU A 61 3.02 -4.88 -23.98
CA LEU A 61 2.61 -5.56 -22.75
C LEU A 61 1.30 -6.33 -22.92
N VAL A 62 0.30 -5.74 -23.59
CA VAL A 62 -0.98 -6.41 -23.82
C VAL A 62 -0.83 -7.61 -24.75
N PRO A 63 -0.19 -7.51 -25.94
CA PRO A 63 0.03 -8.68 -26.78
C PRO A 63 0.84 -9.78 -26.11
N ALA A 64 1.94 -9.43 -25.42
CA ALA A 64 2.75 -10.42 -24.69
C ALA A 64 1.94 -11.11 -23.59
N ARG A 65 1.10 -10.37 -22.85
CA ARG A 65 0.27 -10.96 -21.80
C ARG A 65 -0.82 -11.87 -22.36
N ILE A 66 -1.48 -11.47 -23.45
CA ILE A 66 -2.48 -12.32 -24.12
C ILE A 66 -1.81 -13.61 -24.61
N LYS A 67 -0.68 -13.47 -25.32
CA LYS A 67 0.09 -14.60 -25.83
C LYS A 67 0.52 -15.56 -24.71
N ALA A 68 1.03 -15.03 -23.60
CA ALA A 68 1.38 -15.83 -22.43
C ALA A 68 0.19 -16.61 -21.87
N LEU A 69 -1.00 -16.00 -21.79
CA LEU A 69 -2.20 -16.63 -21.26
C LEU A 69 -2.85 -17.62 -22.23
N SER A 70 -2.74 -17.42 -23.55
CA SER A 70 -3.37 -18.27 -24.56
C SER A 70 -2.47 -19.40 -25.06
N GLU A 71 -1.17 -19.15 -25.16
CA GLU A 71 -0.18 -20.06 -25.75
C GLU A 71 0.85 -20.56 -24.73
N GLY A 72 0.81 -20.05 -23.49
CA GLY A 72 1.77 -20.37 -22.43
C GLY A 72 2.97 -19.42 -22.41
N VAL A 73 3.63 -19.28 -21.26
CA VAL A 73 4.80 -18.41 -21.07
C VAL A 73 5.97 -18.78 -21.99
N ASP A 74 6.13 -20.07 -22.31
CA ASP A 74 7.20 -20.57 -23.19
C ASP A 74 7.07 -20.11 -24.65
N SER A 75 5.89 -19.62 -25.05
CA SER A 75 5.66 -19.05 -26.39
C SER A 75 6.29 -17.68 -26.59
N LEU A 76 6.65 -16.99 -25.50
CA LEU A 76 7.22 -15.65 -25.53
C LEU A 76 8.67 -15.68 -26.01
N SER A 77 9.03 -14.70 -26.85
CA SER A 77 10.44 -14.40 -27.08
C SER A 77 11.12 -13.95 -25.78
N ALA A 78 12.44 -14.06 -25.72
CA ALA A 78 13.21 -13.61 -24.55
C ALA A 78 12.95 -12.13 -24.18
N VAL A 79 12.71 -11.28 -25.17
CA VAL A 79 12.41 -9.85 -24.95
C VAL A 79 11.00 -9.66 -24.39
N GLU A 80 10.00 -10.37 -24.93
CA GLU A 80 8.62 -10.34 -24.41
C GLU A 80 8.57 -10.86 -22.97
N LEU A 81 9.23 -11.99 -22.71
CA LEU A 81 9.32 -12.59 -21.38
C LEU A 81 9.94 -11.62 -20.38
N GLN A 82 11.06 -10.99 -20.72
CA GLN A 82 11.73 -10.05 -19.82
C GLN A 82 10.87 -8.81 -19.53
N ARG A 83 10.18 -8.26 -20.53
CA ARG A 83 9.28 -7.11 -20.36
C ARG A 83 8.10 -7.46 -19.48
N LEU A 84 7.47 -8.61 -19.72
CA LEU A 84 6.33 -9.09 -18.95
C LEU A 84 6.72 -9.39 -17.49
N ARG A 85 7.86 -10.06 -17.26
CA ARG A 85 8.42 -10.28 -15.93
C ARG A 85 8.66 -8.98 -15.17
N SER A 86 9.27 -7.99 -15.84
CA SER A 86 9.51 -6.67 -15.24
C SER A 86 8.22 -5.96 -14.83
N TRP A 87 7.21 -6.02 -15.71
CA TRP A 87 5.88 -5.47 -15.44
C TRP A 87 5.20 -6.15 -14.26
N GLU A 88 5.09 -7.47 -14.28
CA GLU A 88 4.45 -8.25 -13.21
C GLU A 88 5.18 -8.11 -11.88
N ASN A 89 6.52 -8.00 -11.89
CA ASN A 89 7.29 -7.66 -10.70
C ASN A 89 6.88 -6.30 -10.11
N THR A 90 6.64 -5.29 -10.96
CA THR A 90 6.17 -3.97 -10.52
C THR A 90 4.76 -4.03 -9.95
N VAL A 91 3.89 -4.85 -10.54
CA VAL A 91 2.54 -5.13 -9.99
C VAL A 91 2.65 -5.71 -8.57
N ARG A 92 3.50 -6.72 -8.36
CA ARG A 92 3.74 -7.33 -7.04
C ARG A 92 4.26 -6.33 -6.03
N LEU A 93 5.27 -5.53 -6.39
CA LEU A 93 5.83 -4.51 -5.49
C LEU A 93 4.79 -3.46 -5.08
N ARG A 94 3.89 -3.08 -6.00
CA ARG A 94 2.77 -2.18 -5.69
C ARG A 94 1.77 -2.81 -4.73
N MET A 95 1.49 -4.10 -4.86
CA MET A 95 0.65 -4.84 -3.89
C MET A 95 1.33 -4.95 -2.53
N LEU A 96 2.62 -5.28 -2.48
CA LEU A 96 3.41 -5.29 -1.24
C LEU A 96 3.36 -3.93 -0.53
N SER A 97 3.55 -2.83 -1.26
CA SER A 97 3.46 -1.47 -0.71
C SER A 97 2.09 -1.17 -0.11
N GLN A 98 1.02 -1.58 -0.77
CA GLN A 98 -0.34 -1.46 -0.24
C GLN A 98 -0.55 -2.32 1.01
N TYR A 99 0.00 -3.54 1.04
CA TYR A 99 -0.08 -4.38 2.24
C TYR A 99 0.64 -3.75 3.45
N ILE A 100 1.79 -3.10 3.22
CA ILE A 100 2.50 -2.35 4.26
C ILE A 100 1.64 -1.19 4.78
N GLN A 101 0.89 -0.50 3.91
CA GLN A 101 -0.04 0.57 4.33
C GLN A 101 -1.17 0.01 5.20
N TYR A 102 -1.71 -1.17 4.88
CA TYR A 102 -2.66 -1.88 5.73
C TYR A 102 -2.07 -2.20 7.11
N LEU A 103 -0.86 -2.79 7.17
CA LEU A 103 -0.21 -3.12 8.44
C LEU A 103 0.03 -1.89 9.34
N ARG A 104 0.10 -0.70 8.74
CA ARG A 104 0.27 0.58 9.45
C ARG A 104 -1.06 1.27 9.81
N GLY A 105 -2.19 0.67 9.48
CA GLY A 105 -3.53 1.21 9.74
C GLY A 105 -4.00 2.26 8.74
N TYR A 106 -3.30 2.45 7.62
CA TYR A 106 -3.68 3.41 6.58
C TYR A 106 -4.65 2.84 5.54
N LEU A 107 -4.84 1.52 5.53
CA LEU A 107 -5.84 0.84 4.71
C LEU A 107 -6.69 -0.06 5.60
N ASP A 108 -7.96 -0.17 5.25
CA ASP A 108 -8.90 -1.06 5.91
C ASP A 108 -8.65 -2.53 5.53
N GLN A 109 -9.20 -3.43 6.34
CA GLN A 109 -9.04 -4.87 6.16
C GLN A 109 -9.70 -5.38 4.86
N GLU A 110 -10.85 -4.85 4.46
CA GLU A 110 -11.54 -5.29 3.24
C GLU A 110 -10.68 -5.00 1.99
N THR A 111 -10.02 -3.85 1.95
CA THR A 111 -9.08 -3.48 0.89
C THR A 111 -7.86 -4.41 0.87
N ALA A 112 -7.32 -4.76 2.03
CA ALA A 112 -6.23 -5.72 2.14
C ALA A 112 -6.64 -7.12 1.67
N ASP A 113 -7.81 -7.61 2.10
CA ASP A 113 -8.33 -8.93 1.74
C ASP A 113 -8.58 -9.05 0.23
N ARG A 114 -9.17 -8.03 -0.41
CA ARG A 114 -9.36 -7.98 -1.87
C ARG A 114 -8.03 -8.04 -2.63
N MET A 115 -7.03 -7.32 -2.14
CA MET A 115 -5.71 -7.34 -2.74
C MET A 115 -5.02 -8.71 -2.57
N ILE A 116 -5.10 -9.33 -1.39
CA ILE A 116 -4.56 -10.68 -1.17
C ILE A 116 -5.25 -11.70 -2.08
N ASN A 117 -6.58 -11.66 -2.18
CA ASN A 117 -7.34 -12.53 -3.10
C ASN A 117 -6.92 -12.34 -4.56
N THR A 118 -6.65 -11.09 -4.96
CA THR A 118 -6.13 -10.79 -6.31
C THR A 118 -4.74 -11.39 -6.51
N ALA A 119 -3.85 -11.24 -5.53
CA ALA A 119 -2.51 -11.82 -5.58
C ALA A 119 -2.53 -13.36 -5.63
N VAL A 120 -3.43 -14.00 -4.86
CA VAL A 120 -3.63 -15.46 -4.91
C VAL A 120 -4.11 -15.90 -6.30
N ALA A 121 -5.04 -15.18 -6.92
CA ALA A 121 -5.52 -15.50 -8.27
C ALA A 121 -4.42 -15.33 -9.33
N MET A 122 -3.48 -14.39 -9.14
CA MET A 122 -2.34 -14.17 -10.04
C MET A 122 -1.15 -15.11 -9.77
N LEU A 123 -1.11 -15.77 -8.61
CA LEU A 123 0.04 -16.55 -8.17
C LEU A 123 0.46 -17.64 -9.18
N PRO A 124 -0.43 -18.47 -9.75
CA PRO A 124 0.00 -19.49 -10.72
C PRO A 124 0.71 -18.89 -11.93
N PHE A 125 0.22 -17.76 -12.43
CA PHE A 125 0.83 -17.06 -13.55
C PHE A 125 2.20 -16.47 -13.18
N TRP A 126 2.35 -15.95 -11.97
CA TRP A 126 3.67 -15.51 -11.49
C TRP A 126 4.65 -16.68 -11.37
N GLU A 127 4.19 -17.85 -10.92
CA GLU A 127 5.00 -19.07 -10.84
C GLU A 127 5.47 -19.51 -12.23
N GLU A 128 4.60 -19.49 -13.23
CA GLU A 128 4.99 -19.74 -14.64
C GLU A 128 6.01 -18.72 -15.15
N LEU A 129 5.92 -17.46 -14.70
CA LEU A 129 6.92 -16.44 -14.99
C LEU A 129 8.23 -16.62 -14.20
N GLY A 130 8.34 -17.63 -13.33
CA GLY A 130 9.53 -17.94 -12.54
C GLY A 130 9.63 -17.18 -11.22
N TYR A 131 8.51 -16.71 -10.68
CA TYR A 131 8.45 -16.17 -9.34
C TYR A 131 8.17 -17.27 -8.31
N GLU A 132 8.90 -17.25 -7.20
CA GLU A 132 8.72 -18.17 -6.09
C GLU A 132 8.34 -17.39 -4.82
N LEU A 133 7.33 -17.88 -4.09
CA LEU A 133 7.01 -17.36 -2.76
C LEU A 133 8.08 -17.83 -1.76
N ASP A 134 8.81 -16.90 -1.15
CA ASP A 134 9.94 -17.21 -0.24
C ASP A 134 9.72 -16.74 1.21
N ASP A 135 8.50 -16.32 1.55
CA ASP A 135 8.08 -15.87 2.89
C ASP A 135 8.94 -14.75 3.50
N ARG A 136 9.72 -14.00 2.71
CA ARG A 136 10.55 -12.90 3.24
C ARG A 136 9.69 -11.76 3.78
N THR A 137 8.50 -11.55 3.21
CA THR A 137 7.58 -10.47 3.59
C THR A 137 6.30 -10.99 4.23
N GLU A 138 5.67 -10.18 5.10
CA GLU A 138 4.33 -10.48 5.62
C GLU A 138 3.28 -10.59 4.51
N PHE A 139 3.49 -9.89 3.40
CA PHE A 139 2.65 -9.97 2.21
C PHE A 139 2.72 -11.35 1.56
N GLU A 140 3.92 -11.90 1.35
CA GLU A 140 4.10 -13.25 0.80
C GLU A 140 3.53 -14.32 1.75
N ARG A 141 3.74 -14.17 3.06
CA ARG A 141 3.13 -15.04 4.07
C ARG A 141 1.60 -14.96 4.04
N ALA A 142 1.03 -13.77 3.82
CA ALA A 142 -0.41 -13.60 3.68
C ALA A 142 -0.95 -14.27 2.41
N ILE A 143 -0.26 -14.13 1.27
CA ILE A 143 -0.61 -14.82 0.03
C ILE A 143 -0.56 -16.33 0.24
N ARG A 144 0.52 -16.86 0.82
CA ARG A 144 0.70 -18.30 1.05
C ARG A 144 -0.43 -18.88 1.92
N ARG A 145 -0.73 -18.23 3.05
CA ARG A 145 -1.86 -18.61 3.92
C ARG A 145 -3.19 -18.60 3.18
N ALA A 146 -3.46 -17.55 2.39
CA ALA A 146 -4.70 -17.43 1.64
C ALA A 146 -4.80 -18.44 0.48
N ALA A 147 -3.67 -18.86 -0.10
CA ALA A 147 -3.58 -19.90 -1.12
C ALA A 147 -3.69 -21.33 -0.55
N GLY A 148 -3.69 -21.50 0.78
CA GLY A 148 -3.72 -22.81 1.43
C GLY A 148 -2.44 -23.63 1.24
N ARG A 149 -1.30 -22.96 1.11
CA ARG A 149 0.03 -23.56 0.89
C ARG A 149 0.95 -23.41 2.10
#